data_AF-A0AAP6ZV84-F1
#
_entry.id   AF-A0AAP6ZV84-F1
#
_cell.length_a   1.000
_cell.length_b   1.000
_cell.length_c   1.000
_cell.angle_alpha   90.00
_cell.angle_beta   90.00
_cell.angle_gamma   90.00
#
_symmetry.space_group_name_H-M   'P 1'
#
loop_
_entity.id
_entity.type
_entity.pdbx_description
1 polymer ?
#
loop_
_entity_poly.entity_id
_entity_poly.type
_entity_poly.pdbx_seq_one_letter_code
_entity_poly.pdbx_strand_id
1 'polypeptide(L)'
;MVLHEHLARLCESKPTPLRDLCLKIPVRYWSMFKGIELNRKIGFKTAMRHPSLHQLMRYIGWNEKVKQGDTLPYELYIDRDVKSVTLDDLLDCCEKKPDDNFVRLIRLSMEKCK
;
A
#
# COMPACT_ATOMS: atom_id res chain seq x y z
N MET A 1 31.21 7.50 30.83
CA MET A 1 31.25 7.14 29.38
C MET A 1 29.83 7.17 28.86
N VAL A 2 29.46 8.20 28.11
CA VAL A 2 28.14 8.31 27.49
C VAL A 2 28.21 7.61 26.14
N LEU A 3 27.54 6.46 25.99
CA LEU A 3 27.33 5.83 24.70
C LEU A 3 26.40 6.72 23.87
N HIS A 4 26.98 7.64 23.09
CA HIS A 4 26.31 8.25 21.94
C HIS A 4 26.32 7.23 20.80
N GLU A 5 25.47 6.20 20.87
CA GLU A 5 25.32 5.24 19.77
C GLU A 5 24.17 5.68 18.86
N HIS A 6 24.55 6.25 17.71
CA HIS A 6 23.80 6.44 16.48
C HIS A 6 22.32 6.02 16.48
N LEU A 7 21.43 6.94 16.85
CA LEU A 7 20.05 6.91 16.36
C LEU A 7 20.09 7.21 14.86
N ALA A 8 20.33 6.20 14.03
CA ALA A 8 19.97 6.26 12.62
C ALA A 8 18.50 6.70 12.59
N ARG A 9 18.23 7.93 12.13
CA ARG A 9 16.87 8.46 12.14
C ARG A 9 16.03 7.56 11.26
N LEU A 10 15.19 6.75 11.87
CA LEU A 10 14.29 5.87 11.13
C LEU A 10 13.25 6.77 10.47
N CYS A 11 13.19 6.75 9.15
CA CYS A 11 12.21 7.51 8.39
C CYS A 11 11.09 6.55 7.95
N GLU A 12 9.85 7.02 8.03
CA GLU A 12 8.73 6.29 7.43
C GLU A 12 8.94 6.24 5.92
N SER A 13 8.63 5.09 5.33
CA SER A 13 8.70 4.91 3.88
C SER A 13 7.80 5.92 3.15
N LYS A 14 8.13 6.30 1.91
CA LYS A 14 7.41 7.38 1.22
C LYS A 14 5.91 7.09 1.08
N PRO A 15 5.02 8.07 1.36
CA PRO A 15 3.59 7.89 1.16
C PRO A 15 3.29 7.74 -0.34
N THR A 16 2.38 6.83 -0.67
CA THR A 16 1.86 6.64 -2.03
C THR A 16 0.33 6.67 -1.99
N PRO A 17 -0.34 7.16 -3.05
CA PRO A 17 -1.80 7.16 -3.10
C PRO A 17 -2.43 5.78 -2.84
N LEU A 18 -1.77 4.71 -3.29
CA LEU A 18 -2.16 3.35 -3.00
C LEU A 18 -2.04 3.02 -1.51
N ARG A 19 -0.91 3.36 -0.87
CA ARG A 19 -0.73 3.16 0.57
C ARG A 19 -1.81 3.88 1.38
N ASP A 20 -2.10 5.12 1.03
CA ASP A 20 -3.13 5.92 1.71
C ASP A 20 -4.52 5.30 1.57
N LEU A 21 -4.84 4.75 0.39
CA LEU A 21 -6.08 3.98 0.19
C LEU A 21 -6.09 2.72 1.05
N CYS A 22 -5.03 1.91 1.00
CA CYS A 22 -4.95 0.65 1.72
C CYS A 22 -5.01 0.81 3.24
N LEU A 23 -4.46 1.90 3.78
CA LEU A 23 -4.55 2.24 5.20
C LEU A 23 -5.99 2.53 5.66
N LYS A 24 -6.87 2.97 4.75
CA LYS A 24 -8.31 3.13 5.03
C LYS A 24 -9.07 1.81 5.01
N ILE A 25 -8.51 0.78 4.38
CA ILE A 25 -9.12 -0.55 4.33
C ILE A 25 -8.73 -1.30 5.60
N PRO A 26 -9.69 -1.80 6.40
CA PRO A 26 -9.36 -2.61 7.57
C PRO A 26 -8.50 -3.82 7.22
N VAL A 27 -7.42 -4.04 7.97
CA VAL A 27 -6.43 -5.11 7.75
C VAL A 27 -7.07 -6.50 7.64
N ARG A 28 -8.16 -6.75 8.37
CA ARG A 28 -8.94 -8.00 8.30
C ARG A 28 -9.45 -8.34 6.90
N TYR A 29 -9.63 -7.34 6.03
CA TYR A 29 -10.11 -7.53 4.66
C TYR A 29 -8.99 -7.63 3.62
N TRP A 30 -7.74 -7.34 3.97
CA TRP A 30 -6.61 -7.34 3.04
C TRP A 30 -6.34 -8.72 2.42
N SER A 31 -6.68 -9.80 3.12
CA SER A 31 -6.57 -11.16 2.62
C SER A 31 -7.54 -11.48 1.48
N MET A 32 -8.60 -10.68 1.32
CA MET A 32 -9.67 -10.89 0.33
C MET A 32 -9.29 -10.36 -1.06
N PHE A 33 -8.36 -9.42 -1.13
CA PHE A 33 -7.76 -8.95 -2.38
C PHE A 33 -6.67 -9.94 -2.79
N LYS A 34 -6.79 -10.53 -3.99
CA LYS A 34 -5.86 -11.55 -4.49
C LYS A 34 -5.34 -11.18 -5.87
N GLY A 35 -4.05 -11.48 -6.09
CA GLY A 35 -3.37 -11.26 -7.37
C GLY A 35 -3.42 -9.79 -7.80
N ILE A 36 -3.00 -8.88 -6.91
CA ILE A 36 -2.99 -7.44 -7.20
C ILE A 36 -1.80 -7.12 -8.07
N GLU A 37 -2.05 -6.57 -9.25
CA GLU A 37 -1.03 -6.08 -10.16
C GLU A 37 -0.74 -4.61 -9.90
N LEU A 38 0.51 -4.30 -9.56
CA LEU A 38 1.02 -2.93 -9.60
C LEU A 38 1.04 -2.47 -11.04
N ASN A 39 0.38 -1.34 -11.31
CA ASN A 39 0.35 -0.69 -12.62
C ASN A 39 0.09 0.82 -12.45
N ARG A 40 0.05 1.53 -13.58
CA ARG A 40 -0.10 3.00 -13.56
C ARG A 40 -1.44 3.46 -12.98
N LYS A 41 -2.52 2.65 -13.05
CA LYS A 41 -3.82 3.03 -12.45
C LYS A 41 -3.71 3.17 -10.93
N ILE A 42 -2.89 2.33 -10.31
CA ILE A 42 -2.67 2.36 -8.85
C ILE A 42 -1.37 3.05 -8.45
N GLY A 43 -0.77 3.85 -9.34
CA GLY A 43 0.36 4.72 -9.02
C GLY A 43 1.74 4.08 -9.12
N PHE A 44 1.90 3.02 -9.93
CA PHE A 44 3.20 2.36 -10.11
C PHE A 44 3.56 2.10 -11.59
N LYS A 45 4.82 2.35 -11.96
CA LYS A 45 5.39 2.11 -13.31
C LYS A 45 5.98 0.71 -13.47
N THR A 46 5.45 -0.27 -12.75
CA THR A 46 5.83 -1.68 -12.87
C THR A 46 4.61 -2.51 -13.24
N ALA A 47 4.81 -3.81 -13.49
CA ALA A 47 3.76 -4.81 -13.72
C ALA A 47 3.87 -5.95 -12.68
N MET A 48 4.49 -5.67 -11.53
CA MET A 48 4.68 -6.67 -10.47
C MET A 48 3.34 -7.10 -9.89
N ARG A 49 3.15 -8.41 -9.76
CA ARG A 49 1.94 -8.97 -9.16
C ARG A 49 2.24 -9.47 -7.75
N HIS A 50 1.36 -9.14 -6.82
CA HIS A 50 1.40 -9.60 -5.45
C HIS A 50 0.18 -10.49 -5.15
N PRO A 51 0.36 -11.63 -4.47
CA PRO A 51 -0.74 -12.57 -4.24
C PRO A 51 -1.79 -12.06 -3.25
N SER A 52 -1.48 -11.02 -2.45
CA SER A 52 -2.46 -10.39 -1.56
C SER A 52 -2.08 -8.96 -1.19
N LEU A 53 -3.07 -8.21 -0.68
CA LEU A 53 -2.85 -6.84 -0.24
C LEU A 53 -1.88 -6.77 0.94
N HIS A 54 -1.87 -7.78 1.81
CA HIS A 54 -0.87 -7.90 2.87
C HIS A 54 0.56 -7.93 2.35
N GLN A 55 0.83 -8.74 1.31
CA GLN A 55 2.17 -8.83 0.74
C GLN A 55 2.54 -7.57 -0.03
N LEU A 56 1.56 -6.96 -0.72
CA LEU A 56 1.76 -5.68 -1.38
C LEU A 56 2.11 -4.57 -0.37
N MET A 57 1.35 -4.48 0.73
CA MET A 57 1.57 -3.50 1.79
C MET A 57 2.95 -3.67 2.43
N ARG A 58 3.37 -4.91 2.67
CA ARG A 58 4.74 -5.21 3.12
C ARG A 58 5.78 -4.77 2.10
N TYR A 59 5.57 -5.03 0.82
CA TYR A 59 6.48 -4.60 -0.25
C TYR A 59 6.62 -3.07 -0.33
N ILE A 60 5.54 -2.32 -0.12
CA ILE A 60 5.58 -0.84 -0.06
C ILE A 60 6.03 -0.30 1.31
N GLY A 61 6.64 -1.14 2.15
CA GLY A 61 7.24 -0.75 3.42
C GLY A 61 6.22 -0.40 4.51
N TRP A 62 5.03 -1.01 4.51
CA TRP A 62 4.09 -0.88 5.62
C TRP A 62 4.71 -1.46 6.90
N ASN A 63 4.82 -0.62 7.93
CA ASN A 63 5.44 -0.94 9.22
C ASN A 63 6.96 -1.25 9.13
N GLU A 64 7.61 -0.93 8.00
CA GLU A 64 9.05 -1.01 7.89
C GLU A 64 9.71 0.32 8.29
N LYS A 65 10.76 0.22 9.10
CA LYS A 65 11.58 1.34 9.54
C LYS A 65 12.81 1.40 8.64
N VAL A 66 12.88 2.40 7.77
CA VAL A 66 14.01 2.55 6.83
C VAL A 66 15.06 3.46 7.47
N LYS A 67 16.35 3.11 7.33
CA LYS A 67 17.43 4.00 7.77
C LYS A 67 17.40 5.29 6.94
N GLN A 68 17.66 6.43 7.57
CA GLN A 68 17.70 7.72 6.88
C GLN A 68 18.63 7.67 5.65
N GLY A 69 18.10 7.96 4.46
CA GLY A 69 18.87 7.98 3.22
C GLY A 69 18.82 6.68 2.40
N ASP A 70 18.36 5.57 2.99
CA ASP A 70 18.03 4.37 2.23
C ASP A 70 16.68 4.54 1.55
N THR A 71 16.60 4.09 0.29
CA THR A 71 15.38 4.16 -0.53
C THR A 71 14.84 2.75 -0.69
N LEU A 72 13.55 2.53 -0.45
CA LEU A 72 12.98 1.21 -0.67
C LEU A 72 12.84 0.91 -2.17
N PRO A 73 13.02 -0.36 -2.60
CA PRO A 73 13.01 -0.72 -4.02
C PRO A 73 11.74 -0.28 -4.76
N TYR A 74 10.59 -0.28 -4.09
CA TYR A 74 9.32 0.13 -4.68
C TYR A 74 9.31 1.61 -5.12
N GLU A 75 10.11 2.47 -4.46
CA GLU A 75 10.10 3.91 -4.68
C GLU A 75 10.60 4.29 -6.09
N LEU A 76 11.45 3.43 -6.68
CA LEU A 76 11.91 3.57 -8.06
C LEU A 76 10.77 3.40 -9.07
N TYR A 77 9.71 2.71 -8.67
CA TYR A 77 8.56 2.41 -9.51
C TYR A 77 7.37 3.33 -9.23
N ILE A 78 7.46 4.31 -8.32
CA ILE A 78 6.34 5.21 -8.03
C ILE A 78 6.03 6.05 -9.28
N ASP A 79 4.75 6.06 -9.66
CA ASP A 79 4.22 6.98 -10.65
C ASP A 79 3.74 8.27 -10.00
N ARG A 80 4.51 9.35 -10.14
CA ARG A 80 4.21 10.65 -9.51
C ARG A 80 3.07 11.42 -10.18
N ASP A 81 2.68 11.02 -11.38
CA ASP A 81 1.58 11.62 -12.13
C ASP A 81 0.22 11.22 -11.52
N VAL A 82 0.16 10.07 -10.85
CA VAL A 82 -1.04 9.58 -10.18
C VAL A 82 -1.13 10.19 -8.79
N LYS A 83 -2.18 11.00 -8.56
CA LYS A 83 -2.38 11.72 -7.28
C LYS A 83 -3.36 11.03 -6.34
N SER A 84 -4.27 10.21 -6.86
CA SER A 84 -5.29 9.52 -6.10
C SER A 84 -5.57 8.16 -6.70
N VAL A 85 -5.87 7.18 -5.84
CA VAL A 85 -6.28 5.83 -6.22
C VAL A 85 -7.57 5.52 -5.48
N THR A 86 -8.56 5.00 -6.19
CA THR A 86 -9.85 4.62 -5.59
C THR A 86 -9.90 3.12 -5.29
N LEU A 87 -10.88 2.72 -4.48
CA LEU A 87 -11.13 1.30 -4.24
C LEU A 87 -11.45 0.56 -5.54
N ASP A 88 -12.20 1.19 -6.44
CA ASP A 88 -12.55 0.61 -7.75
C ASP A 88 -11.31 0.40 -8.63
N ASP A 89 -10.34 1.32 -8.63
CA ASP A 89 -9.06 1.13 -9.33
C ASP A 89 -8.28 -0.07 -8.77
N LEU A 90 -8.26 -0.21 -7.44
CA LEU A 90 -7.62 -1.35 -6.77
C LEU A 90 -8.32 -2.67 -7.12
N LEU A 91 -9.65 -2.67 -7.16
CA LEU A 91 -10.45 -3.85 -7.51
C LEU A 91 -10.22 -4.27 -8.98
N ASP A 92 -10.09 -3.31 -9.89
CA ASP A 92 -9.79 -3.57 -11.31
C ASP A 92 -8.40 -4.23 -11.49
N CYS A 93 -7.46 -3.91 -10.61
CA CYS A 93 -6.10 -4.46 -10.62
C CYS A 93 -5.99 -5.82 -9.89
N CYS A 94 -7.08 -6.33 -9.32
CA CYS A 94 -7.10 -7.64 -8.68
C CYS A 94 -7.49 -8.74 -9.68
N GLU A 95 -6.69 -9.79 -9.75
CA GLU A 95 -7.03 -10.99 -10.52
C GLU A 95 -8.34 -11.64 -10.02
N LYS A 96 -8.52 -11.67 -8.70
CA LYS A 96 -9.78 -12.12 -8.08
C LYS A 96 -10.32 -11.04 -7.17
N LYS A 97 -11.46 -10.48 -7.57
CA LYS A 97 -12.17 -9.46 -6.82
C LYS A 97 -12.76 -10.07 -5.53
N PRO A 98 -12.71 -9.35 -4.39
CA PRO A 98 -13.51 -9.70 -3.22
C PRO A 98 -15.00 -9.70 -3.56
N ASP A 99 -15.77 -10.52 -2.83
CA ASP A 99 -17.23 -10.59 -2.96
C ASP A 99 -17.91 -9.23 -2.76
N ASP A 100 -18.99 -8.97 -3.48
CA ASP A 100 -19.75 -7.72 -3.42
C ASP A 100 -20.18 -7.34 -1.99
N ASN A 101 -20.51 -8.31 -1.15
CA ASN A 101 -20.86 -8.07 0.24
C ASN A 101 -19.64 -7.53 1.02
N PHE A 102 -18.44 -8.07 0.77
CA PHE A 102 -17.22 -7.57 1.37
C PHE A 102 -16.83 -6.18 0.84
N VAL A 103 -16.97 -5.94 -0.46
CA VAL A 103 -16.74 -4.61 -1.05
C VAL A 103 -17.63 -3.56 -0.37
N ARG A 104 -18.91 -3.88 -0.18
CA ARG A 104 -19.86 -3.02 0.52
C ARG A 104 -19.46 -2.78 1.97
N LEU A 105 -19.03 -3.81 2.70
CA LEU A 105 -18.54 -3.67 4.08
C LEU A 105 -17.27 -2.82 4.18
N ILE A 106 -16.37 -2.93 3.20
CA ILE A 106 -15.15 -2.11 3.11
C ILE A 106 -15.54 -0.65 2.91
N ARG A 107 -16.42 -0.34 1.95
CA ARG A 107 -16.92 1.02 1.69
C ARG A 107 -17.54 1.63 2.95
N LEU A 108 -18.44 0.91 3.61
CA LEU A 108 -19.06 1.35 4.87
C LEU A 108 -18.03 1.59 5.99
N SER A 109 -16.96 0.80 6.04
CA SER A 109 -15.89 0.97 7.02
C SER A 109 -15.05 2.22 6.72
N MET A 110 -14.78 2.50 5.44
CA MET A 110 -14.05 3.68 5.01
C MET A 110 -14.82 4.98 5.25
N GLU A 111 -16.16 4.96 5.14
CA GLU A 111 -17.02 6.11 5.41
C GLU A 111 -17.12 6.49 6.89
N LYS A 112 -16.97 5.51 7.80
CA LYS A 112 -17.00 5.74 9.25
C LYS A 112 -15.73 6.35 9.82
N CYS A 113 -14.62 6.33 9.07
CA CYS A 113 -13.34 6.93 9.46
C CYS A 113 -13.18 8.38 8.97
N LYS A 114 -14.29 9.14 8.88
CA LYS A 114 -14.31 10.55 8.47
C LYS A 114 -14.30 11.49 9.67
#